data_AF-A0A2U1JRJ4-F1
#
_entry.id   AF-A0A2U1JRJ4-F1
#
_cell.length_a   1.000
_cell.length_b   1.000
_cell.length_c   1.000
_cell.angle_alpha   90.00
_cell.angle_beta   90.00
_cell.angle_gamma   90.00
#
_symmetry.space_group_name_H-M   'P 1'
#
loop_
_entity.id
_entity.type
_entity.pdbx_description
1 polymer ?
#
loop_
_entity_poly.entity_id
_entity_poly.type
_entity_poly.pdbx_seq_one_letter_code
_entity_poly.pdbx_strand_id
1 'polypeptide(L)'
;MYKYNVISFIFLISYVLIYCIRGPSLWLYGFFGKLEVVLLILLPLFGTAFAFKSKGWSKWVLIILNLIAFLYIFLTLSVLIAYKYFGDFAP
;
A
#
# COMPACT_ATOMS: atom_id res chain seq x y z
N MET A 1 10.62 10.96 19.77
CA MET A 1 11.18 10.15 18.67
C MET A 1 10.38 8.88 18.39
N TYR A 2 9.94 8.13 19.41
CA TYR A 2 9.00 7.01 19.25
C TYR A 2 7.67 7.37 18.58
N LYS A 3 7.21 8.63 18.72
CA LYS A 3 6.02 9.14 18.04
C LYS A 3 5.99 8.85 16.52
N TYR A 4 7.14 8.89 15.84
CA TYR A 4 7.21 8.64 14.40
C TYR A 4 7.10 7.14 14.05
N ASN A 5 7.56 6.24 14.93
CA ASN A 5 7.33 4.81 14.79
C ASN A 5 5.84 4.48 14.94
N VAL A 6 5.18 5.09 15.92
CA VAL A 6 3.73 4.90 16.14
C VAL A 6 2.94 5.40 14.94
N ILE A 7 3.26 6.60 14.43
CA ILE A 7 2.59 7.15 13.24
C ILE A 7 2.82 6.24 12.02
N SER A 8 4.05 5.79 11.77
CA SER A 8 4.37 4.85 10.68
C SER A 8 3.58 3.55 10.79
N PHE A 9 3.47 3.02 12.01
CA PHE A 9 2.71 1.80 12.28
C PHE A 9 1.20 1.99 12.08
N ILE A 10 0.65 3.14 12.46
CA ILE A 10 -0.76 3.49 12.17
C ILE A 10 -1.00 3.49 10.66
N PHE A 11 -0.14 4.14 9.88
CA PHE A 11 -0.24 4.14 8.41
C PHE A 11 -0.21 2.73 7.82
N LEU A 12 0.68 1.87 8.34
CA LEU A 12 0.78 0.47 7.92
C LEU A 12 -0.50 -0.32 8.26
N ILE A 13 -1.03 -0.17 9.48
CA ILE A 13 -2.29 -0.83 9.88
C ILE A 13 -3.45 -0.31 9.04
N SER A 14 -3.56 0.99 8.82
CA SER A 14 -4.62 1.56 7.98
C SER A 14 -4.56 1.02 6.55
N TYR A 15 -3.36 0.88 5.98
CA TYR A 15 -3.17 0.19 4.70
C TYR A 15 -3.70 -1.23 4.73
N VAL A 16 -3.28 -2.04 5.72
CA VAL A 16 -3.72 -3.44 5.84
C VAL A 16 -5.24 -3.55 5.99
N LEU A 17 -5.86 -2.70 6.81
CA LEU A 17 -7.30 -2.70 7.01
C LEU A 17 -8.06 -2.34 5.73
N ILE A 18 -7.65 -1.27 5.05
CA ILE A 18 -8.29 -0.85 3.79
C ILE A 18 -8.11 -1.95 2.74
N TYR A 19 -6.90 -2.52 2.63
CA TYR A 19 -6.61 -3.59 1.69
C TYR A 19 -7.38 -4.89 2.02
N CYS A 20 -7.49 -5.30 3.28
CA CYS A 20 -8.26 -6.49 3.66
C CYS A 20 -9.76 -6.32 3.38
N ILE A 21 -10.32 -5.14 3.63
CA ILE A 21 -11.75 -4.88 3.44
C ILE A 21 -12.09 -4.72 1.95
N ARG A 22 -11.18 -4.13 1.15
CA ARG A 22 -11.46 -3.70 -0.23
C ARG A 22 -10.63 -4.40 -1.30
N GLY A 23 -9.70 -5.28 -0.93
CA GLY A 23 -8.80 -6.00 -1.82
C GLY A 23 -9.47 -6.64 -3.04
N PRO A 24 -10.62 -7.34 -2.90
CA PRO A 24 -11.32 -7.91 -4.05
C PRO A 24 -12.12 -6.87 -4.87
N SER A 25 -12.40 -5.68 -4.34
CA SER A 25 -13.18 -4.64 -5.02
C SER A 25 -12.35 -3.66 -5.88
N LEU A 26 -11.02 -3.78 -5.89
CA LEU A 26 -10.14 -3.06 -6.85
C LEU A 26 -10.48 -3.37 -8.33
N TRP A 27 -11.28 -4.40 -8.56
CA TRP A 27 -11.82 -4.82 -9.86
C TRP A 27 -12.96 -3.91 -10.35
N LEU A 28 -13.63 -3.18 -9.46
CA LEU A 28 -14.69 -2.22 -9.79
C LEU A 28 -14.07 -0.83 -10.02
N TYR A 29 -13.38 -0.67 -11.14
CA TYR A 29 -12.63 0.53 -11.54
C TYR A 29 -13.53 1.75 -11.87
N GLY A 30 -14.33 2.22 -10.91
CA GLY A 30 -15.12 3.46 -10.98
C GLY A 30 -14.35 4.70 -10.51
N PHE A 31 -15.02 5.87 -10.47
CA PHE A 31 -14.41 7.14 -10.04
C PHE A 31 -13.86 7.08 -8.60
N PHE A 32 -14.57 6.42 -7.68
CA PHE A 32 -14.10 6.19 -6.31
C PHE A 32 -12.91 5.22 -6.23
N GLY A 33 -12.80 4.25 -7.15
CA GLY A 33 -11.68 3.31 -7.20
C GLY A 33 -10.33 3.97 -7.49
N LYS A 34 -10.30 5.06 -8.27
CA LYS A 34 -9.05 5.81 -8.53
C LYS A 34 -8.51 6.49 -7.28
N LEU A 35 -9.39 7.11 -6.49
CA LEU A 35 -9.01 7.77 -5.23
C LEU A 35 -8.53 6.74 -4.20
N GLU A 36 -9.19 5.58 -4.13
CA GLU A 36 -8.80 4.47 -3.26
C GLU A 36 -7.40 3.93 -3.61
N VAL A 37 -7.11 3.74 -4.90
CA VAL A 37 -5.77 3.32 -5.36
C VAL A 37 -4.71 4.34 -4.96
N VAL A 38 -4.99 5.64 -5.15
CA VAL A 38 -4.06 6.70 -4.74
C VAL A 38 -3.82 6.66 -3.23
N LEU A 39 -4.86 6.48 -2.42
CA LEU A 39 -4.75 6.31 -0.96
C LEU A 39 -3.90 5.08 -0.60
N LEU A 40 -4.14 3.92 -1.23
CA LEU A 40 -3.40 2.68 -0.97
C LEU A 40 -1.92 2.78 -1.32
N ILE A 41 -1.54 3.61 -2.30
CA ILE A 41 -0.14 3.89 -2.63
C ILE A 41 0.47 4.88 -1.62
N LEU A 42 -0.28 5.93 -1.26
CA LEU A 42 0.20 6.98 -0.38
C LEU A 42 0.40 6.52 1.07
N LEU A 43 -0.44 5.62 1.60
CA LEU A 43 -0.34 5.12 2.97
C LEU A 43 1.03 4.48 3.29
N PRO A 44 1.55 3.50 2.53
CA PRO A 44 2.88 2.93 2.78
C PRO A 44 4.01 3.92 2.48
N LEU A 45 3.83 4.87 1.54
CA LEU A 45 4.82 5.94 1.31
C LEU A 45 4.93 6.88 2.52
N PHE A 46 3.81 7.34 3.07
CA PHE A 46 3.80 8.14 4.29
C PHE A 46 4.33 7.33 5.48
N GLY A 47 3.90 6.08 5.63
CA GLY A 47 4.42 5.17 6.66
C GLY A 47 5.94 5.03 6.61
N THR A 48 6.51 4.91 5.41
CA THR A 48 7.96 4.87 5.17
C THR A 48 8.62 6.20 5.53
N ALA A 49 8.07 7.34 5.08
CA ALA A 49 8.62 8.67 5.35
C ALA A 49 8.67 8.99 6.86
N PHE A 50 7.64 8.58 7.62
CA PHE A 50 7.64 8.71 9.07
C PHE A 50 8.61 7.75 9.75
N ALA A 51 8.75 6.50 9.25
CA ALA A 51 9.76 5.58 9.76
C ALA A 51 11.19 6.12 9.57
N PHE A 52 11.51 6.78 8.45
CA PHE A 52 12.84 7.37 8.24
C PHE A 52 13.23 8.41 9.30
N LYS A 53 12.26 9.14 9.85
CA LYS A 53 12.46 10.14 10.92
C LYS A 53 12.60 9.54 12.32
N SER A 54 12.47 8.22 12.46
CA SER A 54 12.58 7.54 13.75
C SER A 54 14.01 7.07 14.06
N LYS A 55 14.19 6.47 15.24
CA LYS A 55 15.46 5.90 15.72
C LYS A 55 15.20 4.53 16.35
N GLY A 56 16.23 3.69 16.39
CA GLY A 56 16.20 2.33 16.96
C GLY A 56 15.94 1.24 15.93
N TRP A 57 15.95 -0.02 16.37
CA TRP A 57 15.80 -1.19 15.50
C TRP A 57 14.41 -1.26 14.83
N SER A 58 13.37 -0.78 15.52
CA SER A 58 12.01 -0.68 15.00
C SER A 58 11.88 0.23 13.77
N LYS A 59 12.81 1.15 13.55
CA LYS A 59 12.90 1.94 12.31
C LYS A 59 13.01 1.03 11.09
N TRP A 60 13.98 0.13 11.12
CA TRP A 60 14.33 -0.72 9.98
C TRP A 60 13.20 -1.70 9.69
N VAL A 61 12.60 -2.27 10.74
CA VAL A 61 11.43 -3.14 10.63
C VAL A 61 10.27 -2.40 9.96
N LEU A 62 9.93 -1.19 10.41
CA LEU A 62 8.83 -0.42 9.84
C LEU A 62 9.09 0.02 8.40
N ILE A 63 10.33 0.36 8.04
CA ILE A 63 10.71 0.66 6.65
C ILE A 63 10.49 -0.57 5.76
N ILE A 64 10.98 -1.74 6.19
CA ILE A 64 10.85 -2.98 5.43
C ILE A 64 9.37 -3.35 5.25
N LEU A 65 8.56 -3.27 6.31
CA LEU A 65 7.13 -3.60 6.25
C LEU A 65 6.36 -2.65 5.31
N ASN A 66 6.63 -1.34 5.37
CA ASN A 66 5.99 -0.40 4.45
C ASN A 66 6.46 -0.59 3.00
N LEU A 67 7.73 -0.97 2.79
CA LEU A 67 8.24 -1.30 1.45
C LEU A 67 7.56 -2.55 0.89
N ILE A 68 7.38 -3.61 1.69
CA ILE A 68 6.64 -4.82 1.30
C ILE A 68 5.20 -4.46 0.93
N ALA A 69 4.53 -3.64 1.75
CA ALA A 69 3.18 -3.16 1.44
C ALA A 69 3.13 -2.41 0.10
N PHE A 70 4.10 -1.53 -0.15
CA PHE A 70 4.19 -0.80 -1.42
C PHE A 70 4.44 -1.71 -2.63
N LEU A 71 5.36 -2.67 -2.53
CA LEU A 71 5.63 -3.62 -3.60
C LEU A 71 4.41 -4.50 -3.90
N TYR A 72 3.65 -4.86 -2.87
CA TYR A 72 2.46 -5.67 -3.02
C TYR A 72 1.34 -4.93 -3.76
N ILE A 73 1.05 -3.67 -3.40
CA ILE A 73 0.05 -2.88 -4.16
C ILE A 73 0.52 -2.63 -5.60
N PHE A 74 1.81 -2.43 -5.82
CA PHE A 74 2.38 -2.28 -7.16
C PHE A 74 2.18 -3.54 -8.02
N LEU A 75 2.42 -4.72 -7.45
CA LEU A 75 2.17 -6.01 -8.11
C LEU A 75 0.68 -6.18 -8.45
N THR A 76 -0.21 -5.94 -7.50
CA THR A 76 -1.66 -6.03 -7.71
C THR A 76 -2.12 -5.10 -8.84
N LEU A 77 -1.62 -3.86 -8.89
CA LEU A 77 -1.93 -2.93 -9.97
C LEU A 77 -1.36 -3.38 -11.31
N SER A 78 -0.15 -3.93 -11.33
CA SER A 78 0.48 -4.45 -12.55
C SER A 78 -0.35 -5.59 -13.15
N VAL A 79 -0.83 -6.51 -12.30
CA VAL A 79 -1.72 -7.61 -12.70
C VAL A 79 -3.06 -7.08 -13.21
N LEU A 80 -3.66 -6.10 -12.54
CA LEU A 80 -4.92 -5.49 -12.99
C LEU A 80 -4.79 -4.77 -14.33
N ILE A 81 -3.72 -4.01 -14.53
CA ILE A 81 -3.40 -3.34 -15.80
C ILE A 81 -3.15 -4.40 -16.88
N ALA A 82 -2.36 -5.44 -16.58
CA ALA A 82 -2.11 -6.54 -17.49
C ALA A 82 -3.42 -7.20 -17.93
N TYR A 83 -4.32 -7.51 -16.98
CA TYR A 83 -5.63 -8.10 -17.28
C TYR A 83 -6.51 -7.17 -18.12
N LYS A 84 -6.50 -5.86 -17.85
CA LYS A 84 -7.32 -4.90 -18.59
C LYS A 84 -6.87 -4.67 -20.03
N TYR A 85 -5.57 -4.65 -20.29
CA TYR A 85 -5.01 -4.29 -21.60
C TYR A 85 -4.53 -5.50 -22.41
N PHE A 86 -4.25 -6.62 -21.75
CA PHE A 86 -3.78 -7.86 -22.37
C PHE A 86 -4.71 -9.05 -22.07
N GLY A 87 -5.90 -8.80 -21.53
CA GLY A 87 -6.93 -9.83 -21.28
C GLY A 87 -7.44 -10.52 -22.55
N ASP A 88 -7.16 -9.99 -23.74
CA ASP A 88 -7.33 -10.68 -25.03
C ASP A 88 -6.29 -11.80 -25.26
N PHE A 89 -5.31 -11.97 -24.36
CA PHE A 89 -4.34 -13.08 -24.32
C PHE A 89 -4.56 -14.01 -23.12
N ALA A 90 -5.77 -14.03 -22.54
CA ALA A 90 -6.15 -15.12 -21.64
C ALA A 90 -6.31 -16.43 -22.45
N PRO A 91 -5.73 -17.56 -22.03
CA PRO A 91 -6.02 -18.87 -22.62
C PRO A 91 -7.49 -19.27 -22.44
#